data_AF-A0A9P5BUC8-F1
#
_entry.id   AF-A0A9P5BUC8-F1
#
_cell.length_a   1.000
_cell.length_b   1.000
_cell.length_c   1.000
_cell.angle_alpha   90.00
_cell.angle_beta   90.00
_cell.angle_gamma   90.00
#
_symmetry.space_group_name_H-M   'P 1'
#
loop_
_entity.id
_entity.type
_entity.pdbx_description
1 polymer ?
#
loop_
_entity_poly.entity_id
_entity_poly.type
_entity_poly.pdbx_seq_one_letter_code
_entity_poly.pdbx_strand_id
1 'polypeptide(L)'
;DRKSIVGVAVKCINAAIQSTVAFDRVGASPDSKYINFNPNARTRRLIVTNIFGTLHAQFGNMLVLAAVFKSPLYKHLPRDTQLTMESLRLLMDRTCKVLSEVAPNSPVLEMDLKILYSVREQLNLNL
;
A
#
# COMPACT_ATOMS: atom_id res chain seq x y z
N ASP A 1 21.63 -16.15 11.44
CA ASP A 1 21.44 -15.35 12.66
C ASP A 1 20.04 -14.71 12.65
N ARG A 2 19.29 -14.80 13.77
CA ARG A 2 17.88 -14.34 13.84
C ARG A 2 17.74 -12.83 13.80
N LYS A 3 18.68 -12.07 14.40
CA LYS A 3 18.64 -10.60 14.40
C LYS A 3 18.82 -10.03 12.99
N SER A 4 19.73 -10.62 12.22
CA SER A 4 19.92 -10.28 10.80
C SER A 4 18.63 -10.44 9.98
N ILE A 5 17.91 -11.56 10.15
CA ILE A 5 16.66 -11.83 9.41
C ILE A 5 15.58 -10.80 9.74
N VAL A 6 15.40 -10.44 11.02
CA VAL A 6 14.45 -9.40 11.42
C VAL A 6 14.83 -8.06 10.80
N GLY A 7 16.11 -7.69 10.82
CA GLY A 7 16.60 -6.46 10.19
C GLY A 7 16.29 -6.39 8.69
N VAL A 8 16.42 -7.51 7.96
CA VAL A 8 16.03 -7.61 6.54
C VAL A 8 14.52 -7.45 6.39
N ALA A 9 13.71 -8.10 7.23
CA ALA A 9 12.26 -7.97 7.18
C ALA A 9 11.78 -6.52 7.37
N VAL A 10 12.39 -5.77 8.30
CA VAL A 10 12.09 -4.34 8.49
C VAL A 10 12.38 -3.53 7.21
N LYS A 11 13.51 -3.81 6.54
CA LYS A 11 13.84 -3.16 5.26
C LYS A 11 12.79 -3.46 4.19
N CYS A 12 12.33 -4.71 4.10
CA CYS A 12 11.28 -5.09 3.14
C CYS A 12 9.95 -4.39 3.43
N ILE A 13 9.57 -4.24 4.71
CA ILE A 13 8.35 -3.54 5.11
C ILE A 13 8.41 -2.06 4.72
N ASN A 14 9.54 -1.40 5.00
CA ASN A 14 9.75 -0.02 4.59
C ASN A 14 9.72 0.12 3.06
N ALA A 15 10.36 -0.80 2.35
CA ALA A 15 10.34 -0.82 0.88
C ALA A 15 8.91 -1.01 0.34
N ALA A 16 8.08 -1.85 0.96
CA ALA A 16 6.68 -2.03 0.58
C ALA A 16 5.88 -0.72 0.76
N ILE A 17 6.04 -0.01 1.89
CA ILE A 17 5.39 1.30 2.10
C ILE A 17 5.83 2.31 1.03
N GLN A 18 7.14 2.44 0.81
CA GLN A 18 7.69 3.40 -0.16
C GLN A 18 7.27 3.07 -1.59
N SER A 19 7.29 1.79 -1.96
CA SER A 19 6.79 1.33 -3.25
C SER A 19 5.31 1.65 -3.43
N THR A 20 4.52 1.58 -2.37
CA THR A 20 3.10 1.92 -2.44
C THR A 20 2.91 3.39 -2.72
N VAL A 21 3.62 4.30 -2.05
CA VAL A 21 3.43 5.76 -2.22
C VAL A 21 4.19 6.39 -3.38
N ALA A 22 5.07 5.66 -4.06
CA ALA A 22 5.91 6.18 -5.16
C ALA A 22 5.10 6.87 -6.28
N PHE A 23 3.83 6.50 -6.45
CA PHE A 23 2.96 7.02 -7.51
C PHE A 23 2.00 8.14 -7.04
N ASP A 24 2.04 8.54 -5.77
CA ASP A 24 1.06 9.49 -5.18
C ASP A 24 1.12 10.85 -5.85
N ARG A 25 2.31 11.29 -6.25
CA ARG A 25 2.53 12.62 -6.79
C ARG A 25 2.54 12.67 -8.31
N VAL A 26 2.05 11.63 -9.00
CA VAL A 26 1.95 11.66 -10.46
C VAL A 26 1.03 12.80 -10.91
N GLY A 27 1.62 13.78 -11.60
CA GLY A 27 0.93 15.00 -12.08
C GLY A 27 0.88 16.14 -11.07
N ALA A 28 1.41 15.99 -9.85
CA ALA A 28 1.46 17.06 -8.86
C ALA A 28 2.40 18.20 -9.30
N SER A 29 2.10 19.44 -8.90
CA SER A 29 2.99 20.59 -9.12
C SER A 29 4.34 20.36 -8.41
N PRO A 30 5.48 20.75 -9.01
CA PRO A 30 6.80 20.64 -8.37
C PRO A 30 6.84 21.28 -6.98
N ASP A 31 6.17 22.42 -6.81
CA ASP A 31 6.16 23.21 -5.58
C ASP A 31 5.09 22.77 -4.56
N SER A 32 4.26 21.77 -4.89
CA SER A 32 3.22 21.32 -3.96
C SER A 32 3.81 20.57 -2.77
N LYS A 33 3.27 20.81 -1.57
CA LYS A 33 3.64 20.04 -0.38
C LYS A 33 3.13 18.61 -0.54
N TYR A 34 3.99 17.62 -0.26
CA TYR A 34 3.55 16.24 -0.23
C TYR A 34 2.67 16.00 1.00
N ILE A 35 1.50 15.40 0.77
CA ILE A 35 0.58 14.94 1.80
C ILE A 35 0.62 13.42 1.75
N ASN A 36 1.18 12.81 2.81
CA ASN A 36 1.35 11.36 2.87
C ASN A 36 0.02 10.63 2.72
N PHE A 37 0.02 9.55 1.93
CA PHE A 37 -1.07 8.58 1.82
C PHE A 37 -2.41 9.18 1.35
N ASN A 38 -2.37 10.34 0.68
CA ASN A 38 -3.58 11.01 0.22
C ASN A 38 -4.12 10.33 -1.07
N PRO A 39 -5.33 9.73 -1.05
CA PRO A 39 -5.92 9.07 -2.22
C PRO A 39 -6.23 10.03 -3.38
N ASN A 40 -6.19 11.34 -3.14
CA ASN A 40 -6.41 12.39 -4.13
C ASN A 40 -5.12 13.13 -4.53
N ALA A 41 -3.94 12.67 -4.07
CA ALA A 41 -2.68 13.32 -4.40
C ALA A 41 -2.34 13.25 -5.89
N ARG A 42 -2.77 12.18 -6.56
CA ARG A 42 -2.53 11.98 -7.99
C ARG A 42 -3.55 12.77 -8.80
N THR A 43 -3.07 13.67 -9.65
CA THR A 43 -3.91 14.56 -10.47
C THR A 43 -4.00 14.14 -11.93
N ARG A 44 -3.20 13.14 -12.36
CA ARG A 44 -3.19 12.61 -13.73
C ARG A 44 -3.27 11.09 -13.74
N ARG A 45 -3.73 10.52 -14.85
CA ARG A 45 -3.74 9.06 -15.05
C ARG A 45 -2.31 8.49 -14.92
N LEU A 46 -2.16 7.39 -14.19
CA LEU A 46 -0.90 6.67 -14.12
C LEU A 46 -0.62 5.98 -15.47
N ILE A 47 0.51 6.32 -16.09
CA ILE A 47 0.96 5.73 -17.37
C ILE A 47 2.26 4.98 -17.09
N VAL A 48 2.22 3.67 -17.26
CA VAL A 48 3.36 2.76 -17.08
C VAL A 48 3.31 1.69 -18.17
N THR A 49 4.46 1.08 -18.47
CA THR A 49 4.58 0.04 -19.52
C THR A 49 3.76 -1.21 -19.22
N ASN A 50 3.61 -1.57 -17.94
CA ASN A 50 2.80 -2.69 -17.49
C ASN A 50 1.93 -2.29 -16.28
N ILE A 51 0.74 -1.75 -16.56
CA ILE A 51 -0.19 -1.30 -15.51
C ILE A 51 -0.70 -2.47 -14.66
N PHE A 52 -1.01 -3.62 -15.28
CA PHE A 52 -1.51 -4.80 -14.56
C PHE A 52 -0.49 -5.30 -13.54
N GLY A 53 0.74 -5.55 -13.97
CA GLY A 53 1.81 -5.99 -13.08
C GLY A 53 2.12 -4.99 -11.98
N THR A 54 2.08 -3.69 -12.31
CA THR A 54 2.31 -2.61 -11.33
C THR A 54 1.24 -2.61 -10.23
N LEU A 55 -0.04 -2.70 -10.62
CA LEU A 55 -1.16 -2.69 -9.67
C LEU A 55 -1.24 -3.98 -8.85
N HIS A 56 -0.98 -5.13 -9.46
CA HIS A 56 -0.92 -6.40 -8.74
C HIS A 56 0.21 -6.42 -7.69
N ALA A 57 1.35 -5.77 -7.97
CA ALA A 57 2.39 -5.58 -6.97
C ALA A 57 1.91 -4.69 -5.80
N GLN A 58 1.10 -3.65 -6.05
CA GLN A 58 0.52 -2.82 -4.98
C GLN A 58 -0.46 -3.61 -4.11
N PHE A 59 -1.27 -4.47 -4.74
CA PHE A 59 -2.10 -5.43 -4.02
C PHE A 59 -1.26 -6.31 -3.08
N GLY A 60 -0.19 -6.91 -3.59
CA GLY A 60 0.73 -7.74 -2.79
C GLY A 60 1.34 -6.99 -1.61
N ASN A 61 1.77 -5.74 -1.82
CA ASN A 61 2.29 -4.89 -0.74
C ASN A 61 1.24 -4.72 0.37
N MET A 62 -0.02 -4.47 0.04
CA MET A 62 -1.07 -4.30 1.06
C MET A 62 -1.30 -5.57 1.88
N LEU A 63 -1.24 -6.75 1.27
CA LEU A 63 -1.32 -8.02 2.00
C LEU A 63 -0.12 -8.22 2.95
N VAL A 64 1.08 -7.89 2.51
CA VAL A 64 2.28 -7.94 3.36
C VAL A 64 2.13 -7.02 4.55
N LEU A 65 1.74 -5.76 4.34
CA LEU A 65 1.58 -4.78 5.42
C LEU A 65 0.48 -5.19 6.40
N ALA A 66 -0.65 -5.69 5.90
CA ALA A 66 -1.74 -6.25 6.70
C ALA A 66 -1.28 -7.42 7.57
N ALA A 67 -0.57 -8.38 6.99
CA ALA A 67 -0.05 -9.54 7.70
C ALA A 67 0.96 -9.14 8.78
N VAL A 68 1.89 -8.24 8.44
CA VAL A 68 2.88 -7.72 9.38
C VAL A 68 2.19 -7.06 10.57
N PHE A 69 1.21 -6.18 10.32
CA PHE A 69 0.48 -5.45 11.36
C PHE A 69 -0.21 -6.37 12.37
N LYS A 70 -0.69 -7.54 11.95
CA LYS A 70 -1.32 -8.54 12.83
C LYS A 70 -0.34 -9.55 13.44
N SER A 71 0.87 -9.65 12.91
CA SER A 71 1.84 -10.66 13.35
C SER A 71 2.71 -10.19 14.53
N PRO A 72 3.38 -11.12 15.24
CA PRO A 72 4.40 -10.78 16.23
C PRO A 72 5.57 -9.95 15.67
N LEU A 73 5.81 -9.99 14.34
CA LEU A 73 6.87 -9.20 13.70
C LEU A 73 6.67 -7.69 13.91
N TYR A 74 5.42 -7.22 14.03
CA TYR A 74 5.12 -5.82 14.32
C TYR A 74 5.86 -5.30 15.57
N LYS A 75 5.99 -6.13 16.60
CA LYS A 75 6.67 -5.78 17.87
C LYS A 75 8.18 -5.56 17.70
N HIS A 76 8.75 -6.04 16.60
CA HIS A 76 10.16 -5.87 16.27
C HIS A 76 10.42 -4.68 15.35
N LEU A 77 9.37 -3.96 14.92
CA LEU A 77 9.53 -2.74 14.16
C LEU A 77 10.05 -1.61 15.06
N PRO A 78 10.82 -0.66 14.49
CA PRO A 78 11.19 0.56 15.20
C PRO A 78 9.96 1.29 15.75
N ARG A 79 10.09 1.98 16.88
CA ARG A 79 8.98 2.71 17.52
C ARG A 79 8.44 3.83 16.63
N ASP A 80 9.28 4.39 15.77
CA ASP A 80 9.01 5.42 14.77
C ASP A 80 8.62 4.84 13.40
N THR A 81 8.20 3.57 13.34
CA THR A 81 7.72 2.93 12.11
C THR A 81 6.57 3.72 11.48
N GLN A 82 6.62 3.83 10.14
CA GLN A 82 5.52 4.40 9.37
C GLN A 82 4.31 3.48 9.28
N LEU A 83 4.42 2.20 9.66
CA LEU A 83 3.31 1.26 9.68
C LEU A 83 2.50 1.44 10.96
N THR A 84 1.56 2.38 10.96
CA THR A 84 0.55 2.57 12.00
C THR A 84 -0.82 2.09 11.51
N MET A 85 -1.81 2.04 12.39
CA MET A 85 -3.19 1.73 11.99
C MET A 85 -3.73 2.75 10.97
N GLU A 86 -3.46 4.04 11.23
CA GLU A 86 -3.89 5.13 10.36
C GLU A 86 -3.20 5.05 8.99
N SER A 87 -1.88 4.88 8.95
CA SER A 87 -1.16 4.78 7.68
C SER A 87 -1.62 3.55 6.89
N LEU A 88 -1.86 2.41 7.56
CA LEU A 88 -2.33 1.19 6.91
C LEU A 88 -3.72 1.40 6.30
N ARG A 89 -4.62 2.06 7.02
CA ARG A 89 -5.95 2.44 6.51
C ARG A 89 -5.83 3.32 5.28
N LEU A 90 -5.06 4.41 5.36
CA LEU A 90 -4.89 5.35 4.26
C LEU A 90 -4.23 4.71 3.03
N LEU A 91 -3.20 3.89 3.23
CA LEU A 91 -2.55 3.10 2.18
C LEU A 91 -3.52 2.12 1.53
N MET A 92 -4.38 1.46 2.32
CA MET A 92 -5.39 0.53 1.83
C MET A 92 -6.44 1.26 0.97
N ASP A 93 -7.05 2.32 1.50
CA ASP A 93 -8.09 3.09 0.81
C ASP A 93 -7.58 3.66 -0.52
N ARG A 94 -6.37 4.23 -0.48
CA ARG A 94 -5.69 4.73 -1.68
C ARG A 94 -5.44 3.61 -2.69
N THR A 95 -4.91 2.46 -2.26
CA THR A 95 -4.61 1.34 -3.16
C THR A 95 -5.88 0.79 -3.79
N CYS A 96 -6.95 0.58 -3.01
CA CYS A 96 -8.26 0.18 -3.52
C CYS A 96 -8.80 1.17 -4.57
N LYS A 97 -8.65 2.48 -4.33
CA LYS A 97 -9.07 3.51 -5.30
C LYS A 97 -8.30 3.42 -6.61
N VAL A 98 -6.97 3.23 -6.57
CA VAL A 98 -6.17 3.10 -7.81
C VAL A 98 -6.51 1.81 -8.55
N LEU A 99 -6.71 0.70 -7.83
CA LEU A 99 -7.11 -0.57 -8.43
C LEU A 99 -8.49 -0.49 -9.08
N SER A 100 -9.46 0.18 -8.46
CA SER A 100 -10.83 0.28 -8.98
C SER A 100 -10.94 1.03 -10.31
N GLU A 101 -9.99 1.92 -10.61
CA GLU A 101 -9.92 2.61 -11.91
C GLU A 101 -9.61 1.65 -13.08
N VAL A 102 -8.92 0.53 -12.80
CA VAL A 102 -8.48 -0.44 -13.83
C VAL A 102 -9.22 -1.77 -13.75
N ALA A 103 -9.74 -2.12 -12.57
CA ALA A 103 -10.46 -3.37 -12.29
C ALA A 103 -11.55 -3.74 -13.32
N PRO A 104 -12.37 -2.82 -13.86
CA PRO A 104 -13.37 -3.17 -14.88
C PRO A 104 -12.79 -3.81 -16.16
N ASN A 105 -11.49 -3.63 -16.40
CA ASN A 105 -10.78 -4.19 -17.57
C ASN A 105 -9.98 -5.46 -17.21
N SER A 106 -10.09 -5.97 -15.97
CA SER A 106 -9.26 -7.06 -15.46
C SER A 106 -9.98 -7.89 -14.40
N PRO A 107 -10.40 -9.13 -14.71
CA PRO A 107 -10.96 -10.02 -13.70
C PRO A 107 -10.01 -10.28 -12.52
N VAL A 108 -8.69 -10.27 -12.77
CA VAL A 108 -7.67 -10.44 -11.73
C VAL A 108 -7.67 -9.24 -10.78
N LEU A 109 -7.60 -8.00 -11.30
CA LEU A 109 -7.60 -6.81 -10.43
C LEU A 109 -8.95 -6.61 -9.74
N GLU A 110 -10.06 -7.05 -10.34
CA GLU A 110 -11.35 -7.08 -9.67
C GLU A 110 -11.34 -8.03 -8.46
N MET A 111 -10.74 -9.22 -8.61
CA MET A 111 -10.56 -10.15 -7.51
C MET A 111 -9.62 -9.59 -6.44
N ASP A 112 -8.48 -9.02 -6.84
CA ASP A 112 -7.53 -8.35 -5.93
C ASP A 112 -8.25 -7.28 -5.10
N LEU A 113 -9.07 -6.44 -5.74
CA LEU A 113 -9.85 -5.40 -5.06
C LEU A 113 -10.86 -5.99 -4.06
N LYS A 114 -11.57 -7.06 -4.42
CA LYS A 114 -12.50 -7.76 -3.49
C LYS A 114 -11.75 -8.30 -2.27
N ILE A 115 -10.59 -8.90 -2.47
CA ILE A 115 -9.74 -9.41 -1.39
C ILE A 115 -9.31 -8.26 -0.47
N LEU A 116 -8.86 -7.12 -1.01
CA LEU A 116 -8.46 -5.99 -0.19
C LEU A 116 -9.62 -5.43 0.64
N TYR A 117 -10.84 -5.36 0.09
CA TYR A 117 -12.01 -4.97 0.88
C TYR A 117 -12.27 -5.94 2.03
N SER A 118 -12.23 -7.26 1.80
CA SER A 118 -12.37 -8.25 2.86
C SER A 118 -11.28 -8.14 3.93
N VAL A 119 -10.03 -7.92 3.53
CA VAL A 119 -8.91 -7.67 4.48
C VAL A 119 -9.17 -6.40 5.29
N ARG A 120 -9.64 -5.33 4.66
CA ARG A 120 -9.96 -4.06 5.33
C ARG A 120 -11.01 -4.25 6.43
N GLU A 121 -12.04 -5.05 6.16
CA GLU A 121 -13.08 -5.42 7.13
C GLU A 121 -12.51 -6.25 8.29
N GLN A 122 -11.74 -7.30 8.00
CA GLN A 122 -11.11 -8.14 9.04
C GLN A 122 -10.16 -7.37 9.96
N LEU A 123 -9.52 -6.32 9.44
CA LEU A 123 -8.63 -5.46 10.20
C LEU A 123 -9.37 -4.30 10.92
N ASN A 124 -10.69 -4.16 10.74
CA ASN A 124 -11.50 -3.06 11.25
C ASN A 124 -10.97 -1.67 10.82
N LEU A 125 -10.54 -1.54 9.57
CA LEU A 125 -10.02 -0.26 9.03
C LEU A 125 -11.13 0.66 8.47
N ASN A 126 -12.41 0.35 8.74
CA ASN A 126 -13.57 1.10 8.22
C ASN A 126 -13.95 2.34 9.07
N LEU A 127 -13.17 2.69 10.09
CA LEU A 127 -13.41 3.81 11.02
C LEU A 127 -12.72 5.09 10.58
#